data_AF-A0A5Q4H2S1-F1
#
_entry.id   AF-A0A5Q4H2S1-F1
#
_cell.length_a   1.000
_cell.length_b   1.000
_cell.length_c   1.000
_cell.angle_alpha   90.00
_cell.angle_beta   90.00
_cell.angle_gamma   90.00
#
_symmetry.space_group_name_H-M   'P 1'
#
loop_
_entity.id
_entity.type
_entity.pdbx_description
1 polymer ?
#
loop_
_entity_poly.entity_id
_entity_poly.type
_entity_poly.pdbx_seq_one_letter_code
_entity_poly.pdbx_strand_id
1 'polypeptide(L)'
;MAWKLGGTTAFWASGTESLMHPSKLPNWEELRRLPLRAIVAYAVRYARRVQPLWQSCRTLYDSQVQAVERGLEEIECFCRAEPLPRANFAAADRAAREMAAEAADGVRFAAKAAALALRSVGHAIEAGNQAATAPDARSTVVTNIRDAFEATEIDQETAKALAAVLATRRASQVDEAPWNADEVAHLAQQTAEAAWAAGGSDDAFHAADDHQRLLCVALGKFPELGKPIDPGEYGPLGKLWSGPAPRWFIRQRTFW
;
A
#
# COMPACT_ATOMS: atom_id res chain seq x y z
N MET A 1 0.91 -54.98 -0.86
CA MET A 1 0.83 -53.72 -1.62
C MET A 1 1.45 -52.61 -0.79
N ALA A 2 2.71 -52.27 -1.06
CA ALA A 2 3.46 -51.26 -0.33
C ALA A 2 3.58 -49.99 -1.20
N TRP A 3 3.09 -48.86 -0.71
CA TRP A 3 3.15 -47.58 -1.40
C TRP A 3 4.46 -46.87 -1.00
N LYS A 4 5.36 -46.67 -1.97
CA LYS A 4 6.53 -45.78 -1.84
C LYS A 4 6.09 -44.36 -2.13
N LEU A 5 6.13 -43.49 -1.13
CA LEU A 5 6.04 -42.04 -1.31
C LEU A 5 7.45 -41.50 -1.60
N GLY A 6 7.68 -41.09 -2.85
CA GLY A 6 8.86 -40.33 -3.25
C GLY A 6 8.70 -38.87 -2.86
N GLY A 7 9.30 -38.47 -1.75
CA GLY A 7 9.40 -37.08 -1.33
C GLY A 7 10.59 -36.40 -1.98
N THR A 8 10.32 -35.52 -2.94
CA THR A 8 11.32 -34.63 -3.56
C THR A 8 11.64 -33.49 -2.59
N THR A 9 12.68 -33.67 -1.78
CA THR A 9 13.24 -32.58 -0.96
C THR A 9 14.03 -31.65 -1.88
N ALA A 10 13.49 -30.45 -2.13
CA ALA A 10 14.22 -29.39 -2.80
C ALA A 10 15.40 -28.97 -1.91
N PHE A 11 16.58 -29.34 -2.38
CA PHE A 11 17.89 -29.14 -1.79
C PHE A 11 18.35 -27.70 -2.05
N TRP A 12 18.10 -26.79 -1.11
CA TRP A 12 18.69 -25.45 -1.11
C TRP A 12 20.13 -25.55 -0.59
N ALA A 13 21.03 -26.08 -1.40
CA ALA A 13 22.46 -26.05 -1.11
C ALA A 13 23.04 -24.65 -1.41
N SER A 14 23.35 -23.95 -0.32
CA SER A 14 24.61 -23.23 -0.10
C SER A 14 25.50 -23.06 -1.35
N GLY A 15 25.28 -21.96 -2.07
CA GLY A 15 26.11 -21.58 -3.21
C GLY A 15 26.15 -20.06 -3.34
N THR A 16 27.28 -19.47 -2.96
CA THR A 16 27.70 -18.06 -3.09
C THR A 16 27.08 -17.07 -2.10
N GLU A 17 27.69 -17.05 -0.91
CA GLU A 17 27.76 -15.92 0.02
C GLU A 17 28.50 -14.72 -0.60
N SER A 18 27.99 -14.18 -1.71
CA SER A 18 28.13 -12.75 -1.99
C SER A 18 26.93 -12.08 -1.33
N LEU A 19 26.90 -12.18 0.01
CA LEU A 19 25.91 -11.61 0.89
C LEU A 19 25.99 -10.09 0.73
N MET A 20 25.22 -9.56 -0.23
CA MET A 20 24.82 -8.16 -0.23
C MET A 20 24.33 -7.90 1.18
N HIS A 21 25.09 -7.17 1.99
CA HIS A 21 24.54 -6.56 3.18
C HIS A 21 23.52 -5.57 2.64
N PRO A 22 22.20 -5.81 2.75
CA PRO A 22 21.28 -4.77 2.40
C PRO A 22 21.18 -3.88 3.65
N SER A 23 22.29 -3.25 4.01
CA SER A 23 22.35 -2.25 5.08
C SER A 23 21.74 -0.93 4.63
N LYS A 24 21.14 -0.90 3.45
CA LYS A 24 20.58 0.30 2.83
C LYS A 24 19.12 0.04 2.51
N LEU A 25 18.27 0.94 2.98
CA LEU A 25 16.88 0.99 2.57
C LEU A 25 16.80 1.13 1.04
N PRO A 26 15.86 0.44 0.37
CA PRO A 26 15.66 0.64 -1.05
C PRO A 26 15.28 2.09 -1.33
N ASN A 27 15.90 2.68 -2.33
CA ASN A 27 15.55 4.03 -2.79
C ASN A 27 14.28 3.99 -3.66
N TRP A 28 13.73 5.17 -3.98
CA TRP A 28 12.50 5.28 -4.75
C TRP A 28 12.60 4.67 -6.16
N GLU A 29 13.78 4.68 -6.80
CA GLU A 29 13.99 4.02 -8.11
C GLU A 29 13.89 2.49 -7.99
N GLU A 30 14.40 1.93 -6.90
CA GLU A 30 14.27 0.50 -6.60
C GLU A 30 12.83 0.13 -6.26
N LEU A 31 12.09 1.01 -5.56
CA LEU A 31 10.67 0.84 -5.29
C LEU A 31 9.81 0.93 -6.56
N ARG A 32 10.20 1.72 -7.56
CA ARG A 32 9.55 1.78 -8.88
C ARG A 32 9.61 0.48 -9.69
N ARG A 33 10.35 -0.52 -9.21
CA ARG A 33 10.34 -1.87 -9.81
C ARG A 33 9.12 -2.68 -9.37
N LEU A 34 8.35 -2.18 -8.40
CA LEU A 34 7.16 -2.80 -7.84
C LEU A 34 5.88 -2.10 -8.34
N PRO A 35 4.75 -2.82 -8.48
CA PRO A 35 3.46 -2.18 -8.77
C PRO A 35 2.95 -1.37 -7.56
N LEU A 36 1.97 -0.50 -7.76
CA LEU A 36 1.51 0.46 -6.73
C LEU A 36 1.06 -0.21 -5.43
N ARG A 37 0.28 -1.30 -5.48
CA ARG A 37 -0.13 -2.04 -4.26
C ARG A 37 1.06 -2.60 -3.49
N ALA A 38 2.10 -3.04 -4.17
CA ALA A 38 3.31 -3.56 -3.54
C ALA A 38 4.10 -2.44 -2.85
N ILE A 39 4.18 -1.25 -3.46
CA ILE A 39 4.81 -0.07 -2.84
C ILE A 39 4.04 0.36 -1.58
N VAL A 40 2.70 0.35 -1.65
CA VAL A 40 1.85 0.64 -0.48
C VAL A 40 2.01 -0.44 0.60
N ALA A 41 2.00 -1.72 0.23
CA ALA A 41 2.19 -2.84 1.15
C ALA A 41 3.55 -2.76 1.86
N TYR A 42 4.59 -2.32 1.15
CA TYR A 42 5.88 -2.00 1.73
C TYR A 42 5.74 -0.89 2.78
N ALA A 43 5.16 0.27 2.43
CA ALA A 43 5.03 1.41 3.35
C ALA A 43 4.25 1.06 4.63
N VAL A 44 3.10 0.38 4.51
CA VAL A 44 2.26 0.04 5.68
C VAL A 44 2.97 -0.92 6.64
N ARG A 45 3.79 -1.85 6.13
CA ARG A 45 4.57 -2.76 6.98
C ARG A 45 5.55 -2.02 7.87
N TYR A 46 6.18 -0.96 7.36
CA TYR A 46 7.03 -0.12 8.19
C TYR A 46 6.26 0.63 9.26
N ALA A 47 5.13 1.23 8.90
CA ALA A 47 4.28 1.89 9.89
C ALA A 47 3.87 0.93 11.02
N ARG A 48 3.54 -0.33 10.67
CA ARG A 48 3.22 -1.40 11.63
C ARG A 48 4.41 -1.84 12.49
N ARG A 49 5.64 -1.85 11.97
CA ARG A 49 6.83 -2.22 12.77
C ARG A 49 7.09 -1.26 13.91
N VAL A 50 6.92 0.03 13.66
CA VAL A 50 7.20 1.10 14.62
C VAL A 50 6.00 1.48 15.50
N GLN A 51 4.83 0.94 15.20
CA GLN A 51 3.60 1.10 15.98
C GLN A 51 3.75 0.83 17.49
N PRO A 52 4.53 -0.17 17.97
CA PRO A 52 4.71 -0.38 19.42
C PRO A 52 5.26 0.85 20.15
N LEU A 53 5.96 1.75 19.45
CA LEU A 53 6.46 3.00 20.03
C LEU A 53 5.34 3.96 20.39
N TRP A 54 4.22 3.99 19.63
CA TRP A 54 3.08 4.86 19.92
C TRP A 54 2.47 4.57 21.28
N GLN A 55 2.39 3.30 21.64
CA GLN A 55 1.80 2.87 22.92
C GLN A 55 2.65 3.19 24.13
N SER A 56 3.94 3.45 23.91
CA SER A 56 4.84 3.89 24.97
C SER A 56 4.67 5.38 25.27
N CYS A 57 4.00 6.13 24.38
CA CYS A 57 3.79 7.56 24.52
C CYS A 57 2.51 7.87 25.30
N ARG A 58 2.66 8.27 26.57
CA ARG A 58 1.52 8.62 27.44
C ARG A 58 0.80 9.91 27.06
N THR A 59 1.41 10.75 26.22
CA THR A 59 0.85 12.04 25.83
C THR A 59 -0.09 11.95 24.64
N LEU A 60 -0.14 10.81 23.93
CA LEU A 60 -1.03 10.63 22.79
C LEU A 60 -2.45 10.37 23.26
N TYR A 61 -3.41 11.01 22.61
CA TYR A 61 -4.82 10.76 22.87
C TYR A 61 -5.23 9.41 22.26
N ASP A 62 -5.98 8.60 23.02
CA ASP A 62 -6.51 7.30 22.54
C ASP A 62 -7.27 7.44 21.21
N SER A 63 -7.95 8.57 21.02
CA SER A 63 -8.68 8.89 19.79
C SER A 63 -7.76 9.04 18.57
N GLN A 64 -6.58 9.63 18.73
CA GLN A 64 -5.60 9.79 17.65
C GLN A 64 -5.01 8.43 17.27
N VAL A 65 -4.59 7.64 18.27
CA VAL A 65 -4.08 6.28 18.05
C VAL A 65 -5.13 5.45 17.32
N GLN A 66 -6.37 5.43 17.78
CA GLN A 66 -7.47 4.70 17.12
C GLN A 66 -7.77 5.19 15.70
N ALA A 67 -7.57 6.48 15.41
CA ALA A 67 -7.75 7.02 14.06
C ALA A 67 -6.63 6.52 13.12
N VAL A 68 -5.38 6.51 13.59
CA VAL A 68 -4.25 5.96 12.84
C VAL A 68 -4.38 4.45 12.64
N GLU A 69 -4.78 3.69 13.66
CA GLU A 69 -5.02 2.24 13.54
C GLU A 69 -6.02 1.91 12.44
N ARG A 70 -7.19 2.57 12.48
CA ARG A 70 -8.22 2.38 11.46
C ARG A 70 -7.72 2.76 10.07
N GLY A 71 -6.96 3.84 9.98
CA GLY A 71 -6.32 4.22 8.72
C GLY A 71 -5.40 3.14 8.18
N LEU A 72 -4.53 2.56 9.01
CA LEU A 72 -3.63 1.48 8.60
C LEU A 72 -4.40 0.21 8.20
N GLU A 73 -5.46 -0.16 8.92
CA GLU A 73 -6.34 -1.27 8.54
C GLU A 73 -6.98 -1.04 7.16
N GLU A 74 -7.42 0.17 6.85
CA GLU A 74 -7.95 0.54 5.54
C GLU A 74 -6.88 0.42 4.44
N ILE A 75 -5.62 0.80 4.70
CA ILE A 75 -4.50 0.59 3.77
C ILE A 75 -4.28 -0.90 3.50
N GLU A 76 -4.36 -1.74 4.54
CA GLU A 76 -4.19 -3.18 4.39
C GLU A 76 -5.32 -3.78 3.54
N CYS A 77 -6.58 -3.32 3.73
CA CYS A 77 -7.71 -3.70 2.88
C CYS A 77 -7.45 -3.30 1.41
N PHE A 78 -6.92 -2.10 1.16
CA PHE A 78 -6.52 -1.68 -0.20
C PHE A 78 -5.49 -2.65 -0.82
N CYS A 79 -4.48 -3.06 -0.05
CA CYS A 79 -3.44 -4.00 -0.51
C CYS A 79 -4.05 -5.36 -0.89
N ARG A 80 -5.01 -5.85 -0.09
CA ARG A 80 -5.74 -7.11 -0.35
C ARG A 80 -6.83 -6.99 -1.41
N ALA A 81 -7.03 -5.80 -1.98
CA ALA A 81 -8.14 -5.49 -2.88
C ALA A 81 -9.52 -5.80 -2.28
N GLU A 82 -9.62 -5.66 -0.95
CA GLU A 82 -10.87 -5.78 -0.22
C GLU A 82 -11.67 -4.47 -0.33
N PRO A 83 -12.99 -4.52 -0.16
CA PRO A 83 -13.80 -3.31 -0.06
C PRO A 83 -13.28 -2.41 1.06
N LEU A 84 -12.97 -1.17 0.72
CA LEU A 84 -12.59 -0.19 1.74
C LEU A 84 -13.82 0.10 2.61
N PRO A 85 -13.70 0.00 3.96
CA PRO A 85 -14.61 0.69 4.88
C PRO A 85 -14.70 2.16 4.43
N ARG A 86 -15.81 2.88 4.70
CA ARG A 86 -16.02 4.27 4.26
C ARG A 86 -14.83 5.16 4.67
N ALA A 87 -13.85 5.23 3.77
CA ALA A 87 -12.49 5.56 4.17
C ALA A 87 -12.40 7.04 4.49
N ASN A 88 -11.81 7.37 5.63
CA ASN A 88 -11.46 8.73 5.97
C ASN A 88 -9.95 8.85 6.16
N PHE A 89 -9.21 8.50 5.10
CA PHE A 89 -7.75 8.63 5.04
C PHE A 89 -7.28 10.03 5.43
N ALA A 90 -8.04 11.07 5.09
CA ALA A 90 -7.72 12.45 5.45
C ALA A 90 -7.79 12.71 6.97
N ALA A 91 -8.73 12.09 7.69
CA ALA A 91 -8.79 12.19 9.15
C ALA A 91 -7.68 11.37 9.81
N ALA A 92 -7.39 10.17 9.30
CA ALA A 92 -6.28 9.34 9.80
C ALA A 92 -4.92 10.02 9.58
N ASP A 93 -4.68 10.61 8.40
CA ASP A 93 -3.46 11.37 8.09
C ASP A 93 -3.31 12.57 9.02
N ARG A 94 -4.40 13.33 9.23
CA ARG A 94 -4.39 14.46 10.16
C ARG A 94 -4.03 14.02 11.58
N ALA A 95 -4.67 12.96 12.07
CA ALA A 95 -4.38 12.40 13.39
C ALA A 95 -2.91 11.95 13.50
N ALA A 96 -2.37 11.27 12.48
CA ALA A 96 -0.97 10.86 12.46
C ALA A 96 0.00 12.06 12.50
N ARG A 97 -0.33 13.15 11.79
CA ARG A 97 0.48 14.38 11.81
C ARG A 97 0.40 15.11 13.14
N GLU A 98 -0.77 15.19 13.76
CA GLU A 98 -0.96 15.75 15.10
C GLU A 98 -0.15 14.95 16.13
N MET A 99 -0.25 13.61 16.11
CA MET A 99 0.58 12.73 16.93
C MET A 99 2.07 12.99 16.71
N ALA A 100 2.50 13.15 15.45
CA ALA A 100 3.91 13.44 15.15
C ALA A 100 4.37 14.82 15.66
N ALA A 101 3.49 15.82 15.65
CA ALA A 101 3.81 17.17 16.14
C ALA A 101 3.91 17.23 17.67
N GLU A 102 3.10 16.44 18.38
CA GLU A 102 3.02 16.42 19.85
C GLU A 102 4.00 15.45 20.52
N ALA A 103 4.49 14.46 19.77
CA ALA A 103 5.33 13.40 20.31
C ALA A 103 6.82 13.77 20.41
N ALA A 104 7.49 13.19 21.41
CA ALA A 104 8.94 13.23 21.52
C ALA A 104 9.61 12.16 20.64
N ASP A 105 10.80 12.48 20.13
CA ASP A 105 11.77 11.60 19.44
C ASP A 105 11.18 10.44 18.62
N GLY A 106 11.45 9.18 19.00
CA GLY A 106 11.10 7.99 18.20
C GLY A 106 9.61 7.86 17.89
N VAL A 107 8.74 8.36 18.77
CA VAL A 107 7.28 8.34 18.56
C VAL A 107 6.87 9.29 17.44
N ARG A 108 7.51 10.47 17.35
CA ARG A 108 7.30 11.41 16.23
C ARG A 108 7.65 10.77 14.89
N PHE A 109 8.77 10.05 14.82
CA PHE A 109 9.19 9.38 13.60
C PHE A 109 8.24 8.23 13.23
N ALA A 110 7.78 7.47 14.21
CA ALA A 110 6.80 6.41 14.01
C ALA A 110 5.45 6.96 13.52
N ALA A 111 4.95 8.04 14.11
CA ALA A 111 3.71 8.69 13.68
C ALA A 111 3.85 9.30 12.27
N LYS A 112 5.02 9.86 11.95
CA LYS A 112 5.35 10.33 10.60
C LYS A 112 5.33 9.18 9.58
N ALA A 113 5.87 8.01 9.92
CA ALA A 113 5.81 6.83 9.05
C ALA A 113 4.35 6.44 8.73
N ALA A 114 3.47 6.45 9.74
CA ALA A 114 2.04 6.19 9.52
C ALA A 114 1.38 7.23 8.60
N ALA A 115 1.65 8.54 8.81
CA ALA A 115 1.12 9.60 7.96
C ALA A 115 1.55 9.44 6.49
N LEU A 116 2.83 9.12 6.26
CA LEU A 116 3.37 8.91 4.92
C LEU A 116 2.77 7.68 4.23
N ALA A 117 2.57 6.58 4.97
CA ALA A 117 1.87 5.41 4.46
C ALA A 117 0.44 5.75 4.04
N LEU A 118 -0.30 6.49 4.88
CA LEU A 118 -1.68 6.93 4.58
C LEU A 118 -1.75 7.77 3.31
N ARG A 119 -0.83 8.72 3.14
CA ARG A 119 -0.74 9.52 1.91
C ARG A 119 -0.43 8.66 0.68
N SER A 120 0.47 7.69 0.80
CA SER A 120 0.84 6.80 -0.32
C SER A 120 -0.37 6.06 -0.90
N VAL A 121 -1.35 5.71 -0.07
CA VAL A 121 -2.59 5.06 -0.52
C VAL A 121 -3.53 6.00 -1.26
N GLY A 122 -3.70 7.22 -0.76
CA GLY A 122 -4.46 8.25 -1.47
C GLY A 122 -3.95 8.41 -2.90
N HIS A 123 -2.64 8.58 -3.05
CA HIS A 123 -1.99 8.71 -4.37
C HIS A 123 -2.07 7.42 -5.20
N ALA A 124 -1.94 6.23 -4.59
CA ALA A 124 -2.07 4.97 -5.32
C ALA A 124 -3.49 4.73 -5.86
N ILE A 125 -4.52 5.09 -5.09
CA ILE A 125 -5.93 5.02 -5.52
C ILE A 125 -6.15 5.97 -6.70
N GLU A 126 -5.68 7.22 -6.58
CA GLU A 126 -5.79 8.22 -7.65
C GLU A 126 -5.05 7.79 -8.92
N ALA A 127 -3.79 7.35 -8.81
CA ALA A 127 -2.99 6.86 -9.92
C ALA A 127 -3.63 5.63 -10.60
N GLY A 128 -4.18 4.70 -9.82
CA GLY A 128 -4.94 3.56 -10.34
C GLY A 128 -6.20 3.98 -11.11
N ASN A 129 -6.94 4.95 -10.58
CA ASN A 129 -8.11 5.52 -11.25
C ASN A 129 -7.75 6.25 -12.55
N GLN A 130 -6.61 6.96 -12.59
CA GLN A 130 -6.10 7.62 -13.79
C GLN A 130 -5.62 6.62 -14.84
N ALA A 131 -4.92 5.56 -14.42
CA ALA A 131 -4.48 4.49 -15.33
C ALA A 131 -5.69 3.77 -15.96
N ALA A 132 -6.77 3.55 -15.20
CA ALA A 132 -8.01 2.97 -15.71
C ALA A 132 -8.75 3.87 -16.70
N THR A 133 -8.52 5.19 -16.68
CA THR A 133 -9.17 6.16 -17.58
C THR A 133 -8.29 6.61 -18.76
N ALA A 134 -7.05 6.13 -18.85
CA ALA A 134 -6.12 6.38 -19.95
C ALA A 134 -6.65 5.82 -21.31
N PRO A 135 -6.24 6.41 -22.45
CA PRO A 135 -7.04 6.46 -23.69
C PRO A 135 -7.34 5.17 -24.46
N ASP A 136 -6.70 4.03 -24.15
CA ASP A 136 -7.01 2.75 -24.81
C ASP A 136 -8.41 2.22 -24.47
N ALA A 137 -8.96 2.58 -23.30
CA ALA A 137 -10.37 2.34 -22.98
C ALA A 137 -11.31 3.33 -23.70
N ARG A 138 -10.82 4.52 -24.05
CA ARG A 138 -11.61 5.60 -24.66
C ARG A 138 -11.82 5.36 -26.15
N SER A 139 -10.81 4.84 -26.87
CA SER A 139 -10.95 4.40 -28.27
C SER A 139 -11.97 3.28 -28.40
N THR A 140 -11.91 2.28 -27.52
CA THR A 140 -12.84 1.15 -27.51
C THR A 140 -14.28 1.58 -27.17
N VAL A 141 -14.46 2.49 -26.21
CA VAL A 141 -15.79 3.00 -25.83
C VAL A 141 -16.37 3.94 -26.89
N VAL A 142 -15.57 4.81 -27.52
CA VAL A 142 -16.05 5.67 -28.61
C VAL A 142 -16.39 4.86 -29.86
N THR A 143 -15.59 3.84 -30.17
CA THR A 143 -15.87 2.91 -31.29
C THR A 143 -17.11 2.09 -31.00
N ASN A 144 -17.23 1.49 -29.81
CA ASN A 144 -18.42 0.72 -29.42
C ASN A 144 -19.69 1.58 -29.29
N ILE A 145 -19.58 2.84 -28.85
CA ILE A 145 -20.72 3.77 -28.82
C ILE A 145 -21.12 4.18 -30.23
N ARG A 146 -20.16 4.47 -31.12
CA ARG A 146 -20.45 4.79 -32.53
C ARG A 146 -21.10 3.60 -33.25
N ASP A 147 -20.55 2.40 -33.06
CA ASP A 147 -21.06 1.17 -33.67
C ASP A 147 -22.44 0.79 -33.08
N ALA A 148 -22.70 1.08 -31.79
CA ALA A 148 -24.02 0.94 -31.18
C ALA A 148 -25.03 1.99 -31.67
N PHE A 149 -24.57 3.22 -31.94
CA PHE A 149 -25.37 4.31 -32.51
C PHE A 149 -25.83 4.00 -33.93
N GLU A 150 -24.96 3.40 -34.75
CA GLU A 150 -25.31 2.97 -36.11
C GLU A 150 -26.25 1.75 -36.10
N ALA A 151 -26.27 0.99 -35.01
CA ALA A 151 -27.06 -0.24 -34.88
C ALA A 151 -28.45 -0.07 -34.24
N THR A 152 -28.75 1.06 -33.58
CA THR A 152 -30.04 1.22 -32.86
C THR A 152 -30.61 2.65 -32.93
N GLU A 153 -31.90 2.75 -33.28
CA GLU A 153 -32.71 3.98 -33.21
C GLU A 153 -32.99 4.35 -31.74
N ILE A 154 -31.99 4.92 -31.06
CA ILE A 154 -32.20 5.57 -29.75
C ILE A 154 -32.36 7.06 -30.00
N ASP A 155 -33.32 7.69 -29.34
CA ASP A 155 -33.59 9.11 -29.55
C ASP A 155 -32.43 10.00 -29.02
N GLN A 156 -32.30 11.16 -29.66
CA GLN A 156 -31.17 12.06 -29.48
C GLN A 156 -31.07 12.66 -28.06
N GLU A 157 -32.17 12.73 -27.29
CA GLU A 157 -32.17 13.26 -25.92
C GLU A 157 -31.65 12.22 -24.92
N THR A 158 -32.04 10.95 -25.07
CA THR A 158 -31.55 9.86 -24.21
C THR A 158 -30.05 9.64 -24.38
N ALA A 159 -29.54 9.78 -25.61
CA ALA A 159 -28.11 9.66 -25.88
C ALA A 159 -27.28 10.83 -25.35
N LYS A 160 -27.82 12.05 -25.34
CA LYS A 160 -27.20 13.23 -24.72
C LYS A 160 -27.12 13.08 -23.20
N ALA A 161 -28.16 12.53 -22.56
CA ALA A 161 -28.17 12.27 -21.12
C ALA A 161 -27.11 11.23 -20.70
N LEU A 162 -26.95 10.15 -21.48
CA LEU A 162 -25.95 9.11 -21.20
C LEU A 162 -24.51 9.62 -21.42
N ALA A 163 -24.27 10.41 -22.47
CA ALA A 163 -22.99 11.07 -22.70
C ALA A 163 -22.65 12.09 -21.59
N ALA A 164 -23.63 12.82 -21.07
CA ALA A 164 -23.46 13.75 -19.94
C ALA A 164 -23.12 13.03 -18.63
N VAL A 165 -23.72 11.88 -18.32
CA VAL A 165 -23.37 11.04 -17.15
C VAL A 165 -21.93 10.51 -17.27
N LEU A 166 -21.52 10.09 -18.47
CA LEU A 166 -20.17 9.57 -18.71
C LEU A 166 -19.09 10.67 -18.76
N ALA A 167 -19.43 11.88 -19.18
CA ALA A 167 -18.56 13.06 -19.13
C ALA A 167 -18.44 13.63 -17.71
N THR A 168 -19.52 13.63 -16.92
CA THR A 168 -19.52 14.06 -15.50
C THR A 168 -18.71 13.09 -14.63
N ARG A 169 -18.76 11.78 -14.92
CA ARG A 169 -17.88 10.76 -14.31
C ARG A 169 -16.39 10.94 -14.70
N ARG A 170 -16.10 11.77 -15.70
CA ARG A 170 -14.75 12.07 -16.21
C ARG A 170 -14.26 13.47 -15.82
N ALA A 171 -15.17 14.38 -15.48
CA ALA A 171 -14.90 15.67 -14.84
C ALA A 171 -14.66 15.56 -13.31
N SER A 172 -14.95 14.42 -12.69
CA SER A 172 -14.47 14.07 -11.34
C SER A 172 -13.03 13.55 -11.32
N GLN A 173 -12.37 13.56 -12.48
CA GLN A 173 -10.93 13.64 -12.61
C GLN A 173 -10.61 15.03 -13.17
N VAL A 174 -9.49 15.60 -12.72
CA VAL A 174 -8.89 16.88 -13.13
C VAL A 174 -9.33 18.09 -12.29
N ASP A 175 -8.67 18.27 -11.13
CA ASP A 175 -7.96 19.54 -10.89
C ASP A 175 -6.74 19.36 -9.96
N GLU A 176 -5.59 19.75 -10.51
CA GLU A 176 -4.32 20.17 -9.89
C GLU A 176 -3.54 19.24 -8.93
N ALA A 177 -3.02 18.13 -9.47
CA ALA A 177 -1.58 17.95 -9.75
C ALA A 177 -1.38 16.58 -10.44
N PRO A 178 -0.33 16.38 -11.26
CA PRO A 178 0.10 15.04 -11.65
C PRO A 178 0.69 14.36 -10.40
N TRP A 179 -0.18 13.85 -9.53
CA TRP A 179 0.21 12.98 -8.42
C TRP A 179 0.69 11.67 -9.04
N ASN A 180 1.99 11.66 -9.32
CA ASN A 180 2.68 10.70 -10.14
C ASN A 180 2.83 9.42 -9.34
N ALA A 181 2.72 8.26 -9.98
CA ALA A 181 3.08 6.99 -9.37
C ALA A 181 4.48 7.05 -8.70
N ASP A 182 5.34 7.96 -9.15
CA ASP A 182 6.63 8.32 -8.53
C ASP A 182 6.53 8.88 -7.11
N GLU A 183 5.47 9.62 -6.79
CA GLU A 183 5.22 10.14 -5.44
C GLU A 183 4.86 9.01 -4.46
N VAL A 184 4.13 7.99 -4.92
CA VAL A 184 3.87 6.79 -4.12
C VAL A 184 5.19 6.12 -3.73
N ALA A 185 6.13 5.99 -4.67
CA ALA A 185 7.47 5.45 -4.42
C ALA A 185 8.28 6.32 -3.46
N HIS A 186 8.25 7.65 -3.62
CA HIS A 186 8.93 8.58 -2.72
C HIS A 186 8.37 8.52 -1.29
N LEU A 187 7.04 8.51 -1.15
CA LEU A 187 6.40 8.43 0.17
C LEU A 187 6.69 7.10 0.86
N ALA A 188 6.75 5.99 0.11
CA ALA A 188 7.13 4.70 0.65
C ALA A 188 8.60 4.67 1.11
N GLN A 189 9.53 5.28 0.36
CA GLN A 189 10.91 5.47 0.80
C GLN A 189 10.96 6.29 2.10
N GLN A 190 10.29 7.45 2.13
CA GLN A 190 10.27 8.32 3.31
C GLN A 190 9.62 7.63 4.52
N THR A 191 8.63 6.75 4.30
CA THR A 191 8.01 5.94 5.35
C THR A 191 9.05 5.00 5.97
N ALA A 192 9.83 4.31 5.13
CA ALA A 192 10.90 3.43 5.58
C ALA A 192 12.00 4.19 6.33
N GLU A 193 12.41 5.36 5.83
CA GLU A 193 13.39 6.23 6.49
C GLU A 193 12.90 6.73 7.86
N ALA A 194 11.64 7.16 7.94
CA ALA A 194 11.05 7.59 9.20
C ALA A 194 10.94 6.43 10.19
N ALA A 195 10.53 5.25 9.74
CA ALA A 195 10.47 4.07 10.59
C ALA A 195 11.87 3.65 11.08
N TRP A 196 12.88 3.68 10.21
CA TRP A 196 14.28 3.42 10.57
C TRP A 196 14.78 4.38 11.65
N ALA A 197 14.48 5.67 11.52
CA ALA A 197 14.81 6.68 12.52
C ALA A 197 14.11 6.44 13.88
N ALA A 198 13.00 5.70 13.89
CA ALA A 198 12.23 5.38 15.10
C ALA A 198 12.71 4.09 15.80
N GLY A 199 13.01 3.04 15.05
CA GLY A 199 13.22 1.68 15.58
C GLY A 199 14.68 1.17 15.59
N GLY A 200 15.61 1.86 14.94
CA GLY A 200 17.03 1.45 14.91
C GLY A 200 17.36 0.45 13.79
N SER A 201 18.57 -0.12 13.83
CA SER A 201 19.18 -0.85 12.70
C SER A 201 18.48 -2.15 12.30
N ASP A 202 17.75 -2.81 13.22
CA ASP A 202 17.14 -4.11 12.94
C ASP A 202 15.97 -3.99 11.94
N ASP A 203 15.28 -2.85 11.92
CA ASP A 203 14.21 -2.58 10.96
C ASP A 203 14.73 -2.41 9.53
N ALA A 204 15.99 -1.97 9.36
CA ALA A 204 16.63 -1.79 8.05
C ALA A 204 17.01 -3.12 7.38
N PHE A 205 17.04 -4.24 8.10
CA PHE A 205 17.18 -5.56 7.49
C PHE A 205 15.83 -6.07 6.97
N HIS A 206 14.78 -5.91 7.77
CA HIS A 206 13.42 -6.30 7.38
C HIS A 206 12.88 -5.52 6.19
N ALA A 207 13.28 -4.25 6.11
CA ALA A 207 13.15 -3.38 4.96
C ALA A 207 13.49 -4.03 3.62
N ALA A 208 14.76 -4.43 3.49
CA ALA A 208 15.27 -4.95 2.25
C ALA A 208 14.75 -6.36 1.98
N ASP A 209 14.55 -7.16 3.03
CA ASP A 209 13.90 -8.47 2.91
C ASP A 209 12.47 -8.33 2.36
N ASP A 210 11.67 -7.39 2.85
CA ASP A 210 10.32 -7.12 2.33
C ASP A 210 10.37 -6.70 0.85
N HIS A 211 11.27 -5.80 0.47
CA HIS A 211 11.43 -5.37 -0.93
C HIS A 211 11.82 -6.54 -1.84
N GLN A 212 12.79 -7.35 -1.42
CA GLN A 212 13.22 -8.53 -2.16
C GLN A 212 12.10 -9.55 -2.30
N ARG A 213 11.32 -9.79 -1.23
CA ARG A 213 10.14 -10.67 -1.28
C ARG A 213 9.08 -10.13 -2.23
N LEU A 214 8.80 -8.82 -2.19
CA LEU A 214 7.84 -8.17 -3.10
C LEU A 214 8.24 -8.33 -4.57
N LEU A 215 9.54 -8.24 -4.88
CA LEU A 215 10.07 -8.54 -6.22
C LEU A 215 9.84 -10.00 -6.62
N CYS A 216 9.96 -10.94 -5.68
CA CYS A 216 9.81 -12.38 -5.94
C CYS A 216 8.35 -12.82 -6.16
N VAL A 217 7.35 -12.13 -5.57
CA VAL A 217 5.92 -12.54 -5.64
C VAL A 217 5.28 -12.22 -7.00
N ALA A 218 5.97 -11.52 -7.91
CA ALA A 218 5.51 -11.23 -9.28
C ALA A 218 4.10 -10.61 -9.35
N LEU A 219 3.92 -9.51 -8.61
CA LEU A 219 2.63 -8.82 -8.44
C LEU A 219 2.22 -7.95 -9.64
N GLY A 220 3.10 -7.69 -10.59
CA GLY A 220 2.85 -6.79 -11.71
C GLY A 220 4.02 -5.84 -11.96
N LYS A 221 3.79 -4.79 -12.74
CA LYS A 221 4.83 -3.78 -13.06
C LYS A 221 4.33 -2.38 -12.73
N PHE A 222 5.23 -1.50 -12.36
CA PHE A 222 4.93 -0.08 -12.25
C PHE A 222 4.61 0.54 -13.63
N PRO A 223 3.68 1.49 -13.75
CA PRO A 223 2.85 2.11 -12.71
C PRO A 223 1.49 1.41 -12.51
N GLU A 224 1.36 0.13 -12.90
CA GLU A 224 0.11 -0.61 -12.72
C GLU A 224 -0.21 -0.80 -11.23
N LEU A 225 -1.50 -0.97 -10.93
CA LEU A 225 -1.97 -1.21 -9.58
C LEU A 225 -1.39 -2.51 -8.98
N GLY A 226 -1.22 -3.54 -9.81
CA GLY A 226 -0.72 -4.86 -9.42
C GLY A 226 -1.76 -5.77 -8.76
N LYS A 227 -1.37 -7.02 -8.54
CA LYS A 227 -2.16 -8.06 -7.88
C LYS A 227 -2.31 -7.76 -6.37
N PRO A 228 -3.39 -8.24 -5.74
CA PRO A 228 -3.56 -8.14 -4.30
C PRO A 228 -2.41 -8.81 -3.53
N ILE A 229 -2.07 -8.26 -2.37
CA ILE A 229 -1.12 -8.83 -1.42
C ILE A 229 -1.55 -8.53 0.01
N ASP A 230 -1.40 -9.49 0.92
CA ASP A 230 -1.58 -9.27 2.35
C ASP A 230 -0.27 -8.74 2.98
N PRO A 231 -0.22 -7.47 3.42
CA PRO A 231 0.96 -6.93 4.09
C PRO A 231 1.08 -7.37 5.56
N GLY A 232 0.10 -8.07 6.12
CA GLY A 232 0.08 -8.45 7.54
C GLY A 232 1.15 -9.46 7.96
N GLU A 233 1.20 -9.74 9.26
CA GLU A 233 2.11 -10.71 9.93
C GLU A 233 2.09 -12.11 9.29
N TYR A 234 0.94 -12.53 8.76
CA TYR A 234 0.72 -13.86 8.20
C TYR A 234 0.72 -13.88 6.66
N GLY A 235 1.01 -12.73 6.04
CA GLY A 235 1.07 -12.59 4.60
C GLY A 235 2.34 -13.20 3.98
N PRO A 236 2.47 -13.17 2.64
CA PRO A 236 3.62 -13.72 1.92
C PRO A 236 4.96 -13.02 2.26
N LEU A 237 4.91 -11.84 2.87
CA LEU A 237 6.09 -11.09 3.31
C LEU A 237 6.64 -11.58 4.65
N GLY A 238 5.93 -12.50 5.32
CA GLY A 238 6.31 -13.06 6.61
C GLY A 238 6.11 -12.07 7.76
N LYS A 239 6.72 -12.41 8.90
CA LYS A 239 6.55 -11.70 10.17
C LYS A 239 6.93 -10.22 10.06
N LEU A 240 6.16 -9.36 10.70
CA LEU A 240 6.43 -7.93 10.84
C LEU A 240 7.59 -7.71 11.80
N TRP A 241 7.62 -8.43 12.92
CA TRP A 241 8.62 -8.26 13.97
C TRP A 241 9.60 -9.44 14.02
N SER A 242 10.87 -9.16 14.35
CA SER A 242 11.89 -10.18 14.62
C SER A 242 11.59 -11.02 15.87
N GLY A 243 10.91 -10.41 16.84
CA GLY A 243 10.51 -11.01 18.10
C GLY A 243 9.05 -11.51 18.14
N PRO A 244 8.56 -11.90 19.32
CA PRO A 244 7.14 -12.18 19.49
C PRO A 244 6.30 -10.94 19.18
N ALA A 245 5.15 -11.15 18.54
CA ALA A 245 4.22 -10.07 18.26
C ALA A 245 3.86 -9.31 19.55
N PRO A 246 3.81 -7.96 19.51
CA PRO A 246 3.44 -7.16 20.67
C PRO A 246 2.08 -7.59 21.27
N ARG A 247 1.97 -7.56 22.60
CA ARG A 247 0.75 -8.03 23.32
C ARG A 247 -0.53 -7.32 22.89
N TRP A 248 -0.45 -6.07 22.47
CA TRP A 248 -1.60 -5.31 22.01
C TRP A 248 -2.13 -5.86 20.66
N PHE A 249 -1.22 -6.25 19.76
CA PHE A 249 -1.55 -6.75 18.43
C PHE A 249 -2.27 -8.09 18.54
N ILE A 250 -1.77 -8.95 19.42
CA ILE A 250 -2.40 -10.24 19.73
C ILE A 250 -3.82 -10.01 20.24
N ARG A 251 -4.00 -9.10 21.22
CA ARG A 251 -5.32 -8.81 21.80
C ARG A 251 -6.33 -8.33 20.76
N GLN A 252 -5.95 -7.39 19.90
CA GLN A 252 -6.87 -6.84 18.88
C GLN A 252 -7.36 -7.89 17.87
N ARG A 253 -6.56 -8.92 17.56
CA ARG A 253 -6.96 -9.97 16.60
C ARG A 253 -7.76 -11.12 17.20
N THR A 254 -7.75 -11.30 18.52
CA THR A 254 -8.55 -12.34 19.19
C THR A 254 -10.04 -12.01 19.37
N PHE A 255 -10.46 -10.77 19.09
CA PHE A 255 -11.84 -10.31 19.31
C PHE A 255 -12.71 -10.28 18.03
N TRP A 256 -12.25 -10.92 16.95
CA TRP A 256 -12.98 -11.11 15.69
C TRP A 256 -13.05 -12.59 15.35
#